data_AF-A0A193QHN2-F1
#
_entry.id   AF-A0A193QHN2-F1
#
_cell.length_a   1.000
_cell.length_b   1.000
_cell.length_c   1.000
_cell.angle_alpha   90.00
_cell.angle_beta   90.00
_cell.angle_gamma   90.00
#
_symmetry.space_group_name_H-M   'P 1'
#
loop_
_entity.id
_entity.type
_entity.pdbx_description
1 polymer ?
#
loop_
_entity_poly.entity_id
_entity_poly.type
_entity_poly.pdbx_seq_one_letter_code
_entity_poly.pdbx_strand_id
1 'polypeptide(L)'
;MYDNARTYFPADGTVRHTQSKVADKTGLSGATISQYLKGVYNGNIDNVESTLRDFLDRETERAHRRDIKVHFVPTHLARVALDLISVTHDFGDIGVIYGPAGMGKSMVLKEYVRANSANKGVILIESAPGYTAKVLLQALCARLGLRKTGNIHELIEECVQGLA
;
A
#
# COMPACT_ATOMS: atom_id res chain seq x y z
N MET A 1 -15.74 25.77 -20.84
CA MET A 1 -16.54 24.99 -19.87
C MET A 1 -15.96 23.60 -19.60
N TYR A 2 -15.30 22.94 -20.56
CA TYR A 2 -14.67 21.60 -20.37
C TYR A 2 -13.14 21.62 -20.22
N ASP A 3 -12.50 22.80 -20.16
CA ASP A 3 -11.03 22.94 -20.12
C ASP A 3 -10.36 22.28 -18.90
N ASN A 4 -11.13 22.02 -17.83
CA ASN A 4 -10.61 21.41 -16.61
C ASN A 4 -10.61 19.87 -16.63
N ALA A 5 -11.16 19.21 -17.65
CA ALA A 5 -11.25 17.74 -17.71
C ALA A 5 -9.88 17.05 -17.61
N ARG A 6 -8.82 17.68 -18.13
CA ARG A 6 -7.43 17.21 -18.02
C ARG A 6 -6.81 17.45 -16.64
N THR A 7 -7.30 18.43 -15.89
CA THR A 7 -6.88 18.73 -14.52
C THR A 7 -7.32 17.64 -13.54
N TYR A 8 -8.46 16.98 -13.79
CA TYR A 8 -8.94 15.88 -12.94
C TYR A 8 -8.17 14.56 -13.14
N PHE A 9 -7.39 14.47 -14.22
CA PHE A 9 -6.61 13.28 -14.57
C PHE A 9 -5.22 13.70 -15.08
N PRO A 10 -4.37 14.29 -14.23
CA PRO A 10 -3.12 14.88 -14.69
C PRO A 10 -2.16 13.81 -15.21
N ALA A 11 -1.38 14.16 -16.23
CA ALA A 11 -0.38 13.29 -16.87
C ALA A 11 0.96 13.25 -16.10
N ASP A 12 1.08 13.99 -15.00
CA ASP A 12 2.33 14.30 -14.30
C ASP A 12 2.67 13.38 -13.11
N GLY A 13 1.97 12.25 -12.97
CA GLY A 13 2.33 11.22 -11.99
C GLY A 13 1.68 11.37 -10.60
N THR A 14 0.82 12.37 -10.40
CA THR A 14 -0.09 12.39 -9.24
C THR A 14 -1.18 11.31 -9.42
N VAL A 15 -1.47 10.54 -8.38
CA VAL A 15 -2.19 9.23 -8.39
C VAL A 15 -3.26 9.10 -9.49
N ARG A 16 -2.97 8.32 -10.54
CA ARG A 16 -3.92 8.07 -11.64
C ARG A 16 -5.08 7.20 -11.17
N HIS A 17 -6.28 7.76 -11.06
CA HIS A 17 -7.49 7.00 -10.78
C HIS A 17 -8.15 6.53 -12.08
N THR A 18 -8.56 5.26 -12.12
CA THR A 18 -9.30 4.71 -13.27
C THR A 18 -10.72 5.28 -13.30
N GLN A 19 -11.31 5.46 -14.48
CA GLN A 19 -12.69 5.95 -14.61
C GLN A 19 -13.69 5.08 -13.84
N SER A 20 -13.46 3.75 -13.79
CA SER A 20 -14.24 2.82 -12.97
C SER A 20 -14.16 3.15 -11.49
N LYS A 21 -12.94 3.36 -10.95
CA LYS A 21 -12.75 3.71 -9.54
C LYS A 21 -13.45 5.04 -9.20
N VAL A 22 -13.40 6.01 -10.11
CA VAL A 22 -14.09 7.30 -9.92
C VAL A 22 -15.60 7.10 -9.93
N ALA A 23 -16.15 6.34 -10.88
CA ALA A 23 -17.58 6.03 -10.95
C ALA A 23 -18.10 5.38 -9.65
N ASP A 24 -17.41 4.33 -9.19
CA ASP A 24 -17.78 3.59 -7.97
C ASP A 24 -17.79 4.48 -6.72
N LYS A 25 -16.86 5.44 -6.65
CA LYS A 25 -16.66 6.32 -5.50
C LYS A 25 -17.53 7.58 -5.51
N THR A 26 -17.93 8.04 -6.69
CA THR A 26 -18.70 9.28 -6.88
C THR A 26 -20.18 9.03 -7.09
N GLY A 27 -20.58 7.79 -7.43
CA GLY A 27 -21.95 7.47 -7.83
C GLY A 27 -22.31 7.97 -9.23
N LEU A 28 -21.37 8.60 -9.94
CA LEU A 28 -21.53 8.97 -11.35
C LEU A 28 -21.40 7.72 -12.21
N SER A 29 -22.20 7.62 -13.27
CA SER A 29 -22.06 6.51 -14.22
C SER A 29 -20.75 6.63 -15.02
N GLY A 30 -20.17 5.48 -15.40
CA GLY A 30 -19.00 5.47 -16.28
C GLY A 30 -19.25 6.18 -17.62
N ALA A 31 -20.48 6.14 -18.14
CA ALA A 31 -20.88 6.86 -19.34
C ALA A 31 -20.86 8.38 -19.12
N THR A 32 -21.37 8.87 -17.99
CA THR A 32 -21.35 10.28 -17.59
C THR A 32 -19.92 10.81 -17.50
N ILE A 33 -19.03 10.07 -16.82
CA ILE A 33 -17.62 10.44 -16.69
C ILE A 33 -16.93 10.45 -18.06
N SER A 34 -17.18 9.44 -18.90
CA SER A 34 -16.59 9.36 -20.25
C SER A 34 -17.06 10.51 -21.16
N GLN A 35 -18.35 10.85 -21.12
CA GLN A 35 -18.90 11.96 -21.90
C GLN A 35 -18.41 13.32 -21.41
N TYR A 36 -18.29 13.51 -20.09
CA TYR A 36 -17.74 14.73 -19.49
C TYR A 36 -16.27 14.91 -19.90
N LEU A 37 -15.46 13.85 -19.83
CA LEU A 37 -14.06 13.85 -20.25
C LEU A 37 -13.87 14.14 -21.75
N LYS A 38 -14.83 13.75 -22.58
CA LYS A 38 -14.85 14.02 -24.03
C LYS A 38 -15.44 15.40 -24.37
N GLY A 39 -15.95 16.15 -23.39
CA GLY A 39 -16.57 17.46 -23.59
C GLY A 39 -17.93 17.42 -24.30
N VAL A 40 -18.62 16.28 -24.27
CA VAL A 40 -19.91 16.06 -24.98
C VAL A 40 -21.09 15.85 -24.03
N TYR A 41 -20.87 16.00 -22.72
CA TYR A 41 -21.91 15.78 -21.71
C TYR A 41 -22.83 17.00 -21.55
N ASN A 42 -24.04 16.93 -22.11
CA ASN A 42 -25.00 18.05 -22.09
C ASN A 42 -25.91 18.07 -20.85
N GLY A 43 -25.55 17.34 -19.79
CA GLY A 43 -26.33 17.30 -18.54
C GLY A 43 -25.92 18.37 -17.54
N ASN A 44 -26.12 18.10 -16.25
CA ASN A 44 -25.72 19.01 -15.18
C ASN A 44 -24.20 18.94 -14.95
N ILE A 45 -23.48 19.79 -15.69
CA ILE A 45 -22.02 19.88 -15.63
C ILE A 45 -21.54 20.31 -14.25
N ASP A 46 -22.20 21.29 -13.62
CA ASP A 46 -21.80 21.82 -12.31
C ASP A 46 -21.80 20.74 -11.22
N ASN A 47 -22.80 19.85 -11.25
CA ASN A 47 -22.89 18.71 -10.35
C ASN A 47 -21.78 17.67 -10.59
N VAL A 48 -21.42 17.42 -11.85
CA VAL A 48 -20.32 16.53 -12.19
C VAL A 48 -19.00 17.12 -11.69
N GLU A 49 -18.79 18.43 -11.89
CA GLU A 49 -17.56 19.09 -11.44
C GLU A 49 -17.42 19.12 -9.93
N SER A 50 -18.49 19.47 -9.19
CA SER A 50 -18.46 19.50 -7.73
C SER A 50 -18.16 18.12 -7.14
N THR A 51 -18.81 17.09 -7.68
CA THR A 51 -18.60 15.70 -7.24
C THR A 51 -17.17 15.21 -7.53
N LEU A 52 -16.60 15.59 -8.68
CA LEU A 52 -15.23 15.24 -9.03
C LEU A 52 -14.20 15.99 -8.18
N ARG A 53 -14.43 17.28 -7.88
CA ARG A 53 -13.59 18.06 -6.95
C ARG A 53 -13.57 17.44 -5.56
N ASP A 54 -14.74 17.17 -4.99
CA ASP A 54 -14.89 16.50 -3.70
C ASP A 54 -14.16 15.16 -3.63
N PHE A 55 -14.22 14.37 -4.71
CA PHE A 55 -13.51 13.09 -4.79
C PHE A 55 -11.99 13.27 -4.76
N LEU A 56 -11.47 14.24 -5.53
CA LEU A 56 -10.04 14.52 -5.56
C LEU A 56 -9.55 15.06 -4.23
N ASP A 57 -10.27 15.99 -3.60
CA ASP A 57 -9.91 16.55 -2.30
C ASP A 57 -9.84 15.45 -1.23
N ARG A 58 -10.77 14.50 -1.24
CA ARG A 58 -10.72 13.35 -0.33
C ARG A 58 -9.53 12.41 -0.62
N GLU A 59 -9.19 12.18 -1.88
CA GLU A 59 -8.05 11.31 -2.22
C GLU A 59 -6.70 12.01 -2.01
N THR A 60 -6.59 13.33 -2.20
CA THR A 60 -5.40 14.14 -1.86
C THR A 60 -5.21 14.23 -0.35
N GLU A 61 -6.26 14.50 0.44
CA GLU A 61 -6.18 14.43 1.90
C GLU A 61 -5.76 13.04 2.39
N ARG A 62 -6.27 11.98 1.75
CA ARG A 62 -5.87 10.61 2.06
C ARG A 62 -4.41 10.33 1.69
N ALA A 63 -3.90 10.93 0.63
CA ALA A 63 -2.49 10.87 0.27
C ALA A 63 -1.62 11.67 1.27
N HIS A 64 -2.02 12.89 1.64
CA HIS A 64 -1.32 13.72 2.63
C HIS A 64 -1.29 13.10 4.02
N ARG A 65 -2.38 12.46 4.48
CA ARG A 65 -2.38 11.70 5.75
C ARG A 65 -1.44 10.50 5.72
N ARG A 66 -1.19 9.90 4.55
CA ARG A 66 -0.16 8.86 4.39
C ARG A 66 1.26 9.45 4.41
N ASP A 67 1.39 10.73 4.08
CA ASP A 67 2.68 11.44 3.97
C ASP A 67 3.08 12.19 5.26
N ILE A 68 2.27 12.12 6.33
CA ILE A 68 2.75 12.42 7.68
C ILE A 68 3.86 11.41 7.98
N LYS A 69 5.11 11.82 7.81
CA LYS A 69 6.30 11.03 8.13
C LYS A 69 6.32 10.79 9.64
N VAL A 70 5.69 9.70 10.07
CA VAL A 70 5.81 9.20 11.44
C VAL A 70 7.27 8.78 11.63
N HIS A 71 8.02 9.55 12.41
CA HIS A 71 9.41 9.25 12.74
C HIS A 71 9.49 8.24 13.89
N PHE A 72 10.50 7.36 13.84
CA PHE A 72 10.75 6.41 14.91
C PHE A 72 11.21 7.15 16.16
N VAL A 73 10.60 6.83 17.31
CA VAL A 73 10.99 7.35 18.61
C VAL A 73 11.54 6.19 19.44
N PRO A 74 12.81 6.24 19.89
CA PRO A 74 13.43 5.17 20.67
C PRO A 74 12.92 5.20 22.12
N THR A 75 11.71 4.66 22.33
CA THR A 75 11.17 4.42 23.68
C THR A 75 11.81 3.18 24.31
N HIS A 76 11.61 2.99 25.61
CA HIS A 76 12.09 1.79 26.30
C HIS A 76 11.53 0.50 25.68
N LEU A 77 10.20 0.44 25.47
CA LEU A 77 9.55 -0.70 24.83
C LEU A 77 10.05 -0.93 23.40
N ALA A 78 10.31 0.14 22.65
CA ALA A 78 10.84 0.01 21.30
C ALA A 78 12.24 -0.62 21.28
N ARG A 79 13.12 -0.26 22.24
CA ARG A 79 14.44 -0.89 22.37
C ARG A 79 14.34 -2.36 22.71
N VAL A 80 13.54 -2.73 23.72
CA VAL A 80 13.32 -4.14 24.10
C VAL A 80 12.80 -4.96 22.93
N ALA A 81 11.87 -4.40 22.15
CA ALA A 81 11.33 -5.08 20.98
C ALA A 81 12.37 -5.22 19.85
N LEU A 82 13.23 -4.23 19.62
CA LEU A 82 14.34 -4.33 18.66
C LEU A 82 15.39 -5.37 19.08
N ASP A 83 15.70 -5.45 20.38
CA ASP A 83 16.63 -6.45 20.91
C ASP A 83 16.05 -7.86 20.72
N LEU A 84 14.76 -8.05 21.00
CA LEU A 84 14.07 -9.32 20.75
C LEU A 84 14.13 -9.71 19.27
N ILE A 85 13.85 -8.77 18.35
CA ILE A 85 13.90 -9.04 16.91
C ILE A 85 15.32 -9.43 16.48
N SER A 86 16.35 -8.73 16.98
CA SER A 86 17.75 -9.02 16.66
C SER A 86 18.14 -10.41 17.12
N VAL A 87 17.85 -10.76 18.38
CA VAL A 87 18.13 -12.08 18.94
C VAL A 87 17.41 -13.19 18.15
N THR A 88 16.11 -13.03 17.90
CA THR A 88 15.34 -14.00 17.12
C THR A 88 15.89 -14.17 15.70
N HIS A 89 16.33 -13.08 15.05
CA HIS A 89 16.94 -13.13 13.73
C HIS A 89 18.26 -13.90 13.73
N ASP A 90 19.11 -13.67 14.72
CA ASP A 90 20.42 -14.32 14.84
C ASP A 90 20.31 -15.83 15.11
N PHE A 91 19.32 -16.24 15.92
CA PHE A 91 19.09 -17.65 16.24
C PHE A 91 18.23 -18.39 15.21
N GLY A 92 17.59 -17.68 14.26
CA GLY A 92 16.68 -18.29 13.29
C GLY A 92 15.36 -18.78 13.90
N ASP A 93 14.92 -18.15 15.00
CA ASP A 93 13.74 -18.54 15.77
C ASP A 93 12.47 -17.78 15.33
N ILE A 94 11.33 -18.12 15.95
CA ILE A 94 10.05 -17.41 15.77
C ILE A 94 9.75 -16.57 17.01
N GLY A 95 9.77 -15.25 16.85
CA GLY A 95 9.43 -14.26 17.89
C GLY A 95 8.03 -13.68 17.69
N VAL A 96 7.29 -13.49 18.80
CA VAL A 96 5.94 -12.90 18.78
C VAL A 96 5.89 -11.64 19.63
N ILE A 97 5.55 -10.51 19.01
CA ILE A 97 5.32 -9.23 19.68
C ILE A 97 3.82 -8.90 19.61
N TYR A 98 3.16 -8.82 20.77
CA TYR A 98 1.73 -8.52 20.87
C TYR A 98 1.45 -7.37 21.85
N GLY A 99 0.23 -6.82 21.78
CA GLY A 99 -0.23 -5.77 22.68
C GLY A 99 -1.25 -4.83 22.02
N PRO A 100 -1.88 -3.93 22.79
CA PRO A 100 -2.80 -2.89 22.31
C PRO A 100 -2.39 -2.17 21.01
N ALA A 101 -3.39 -1.77 20.23
CA ALA A 101 -3.18 -0.93 19.05
C ALA A 101 -2.55 0.42 19.46
N GLY A 102 -1.71 0.99 18.59
CA GLY A 102 -1.04 2.27 18.87
C GLY A 102 0.26 2.20 19.68
N MET A 103 0.61 1.05 20.28
CA MET A 103 1.87 0.89 21.03
C MET A 103 3.17 0.86 20.19
N GLY A 104 3.08 1.06 18.86
CA GLY A 104 4.26 1.14 18.01
C GLY A 104 4.82 -0.20 17.52
N LYS A 105 4.10 -1.32 17.67
CA LYS A 105 4.53 -2.65 17.16
C LYS A 105 4.96 -2.61 15.69
N SER A 106 4.10 -2.09 14.80
CA SER A 106 4.42 -1.93 13.38
C SER A 106 5.53 -0.92 13.13
N MET A 107 5.70 0.08 14.02
CA MET A 107 6.75 1.08 13.91
C MET A 107 8.12 0.47 14.19
N VAL A 108 8.21 -0.41 15.20
CA VAL A 108 9.45 -1.14 15.53
C VAL A 108 9.86 -2.08 14.39
N LEU A 109 8.92 -2.82 13.80
CA LEU A 109 9.23 -3.70 12.66
C LEU A 109 9.76 -2.90 11.45
N LYS A 110 9.14 -1.74 11.16
CA LYS A 110 9.59 -0.84 10.09
C LYS A 110 10.97 -0.25 10.38
N GLU A 111 11.23 0.09 11.64
CA GLU A 111 12.53 0.59 12.07
C GLU A 111 13.62 -0.47 11.90
N TYR A 112 13.35 -1.71 12.30
CA TYR A 112 14.31 -2.80 12.14
C TYR A 112 14.70 -3.03 10.67
N VAL A 113 13.71 -3.00 9.77
CA VAL A 113 13.94 -3.09 8.31
C VAL A 113 14.75 -1.90 7.81
N ARG A 114 14.44 -0.68 8.28
CA ARG A 114 15.17 0.54 7.92
C ARG A 114 16.63 0.47 8.35
N ALA A 115 16.89 0.08 9.61
CA ALA A 115 18.23 -0.08 10.15
C ALA A 115 19.04 -1.15 9.41
N ASN A 116 18.37 -2.20 8.92
CA ASN A 116 18.98 -3.30 8.17
C ASN A 116 18.83 -3.17 6.65
N SER A 117 18.48 -1.99 6.12
CA SER A 117 18.20 -1.84 4.67
C SER A 117 19.41 -2.08 3.77
N ALA A 118 20.64 -2.02 4.30
CA ALA A 118 21.84 -2.42 3.59
C ALA A 118 22.01 -3.95 3.49
N ASN A 119 21.36 -4.71 4.37
CA ASN A 119 21.39 -6.17 4.41
C ASN A 119 20.16 -6.73 3.68
N LYS A 120 20.39 -7.54 2.64
CA LYS A 120 19.32 -8.17 1.84
C LYS A 120 18.50 -9.23 2.59
N GLY A 121 18.68 -9.41 3.89
CA GLY A 121 18.11 -10.50 4.69
C GLY A 121 16.77 -10.22 5.37
N VAL A 122 16.21 -9.00 5.28
CA VAL A 122 14.99 -8.65 6.04
C VAL A 122 13.84 -8.30 5.10
N ILE A 123 12.73 -9.03 5.21
CA ILE A 123 11.52 -8.82 4.41
C ILE A 123 10.33 -8.56 5.34
N LEU A 124 9.74 -7.36 5.21
CA LEU A 124 8.52 -7.01 5.96
C LEU A 124 7.26 -7.34 5.16
N ILE A 125 6.41 -8.21 5.70
CA ILE A 125 5.11 -8.53 5.13
C ILE A 125 4.01 -8.02 6.08
N GLU A 126 3.17 -7.12 5.59
CA GLU A 126 1.97 -6.66 6.30
C GLU A 126 0.77 -7.51 5.84
N SER A 127 0.26 -8.37 6.72
CA SER A 127 -0.89 -9.23 6.44
C SER A 127 -2.21 -8.61 6.90
N ALA A 128 -3.30 -9.01 6.24
CA ALA A 128 -4.67 -8.63 6.58
C ALA A 128 -5.51 -9.88 6.90
N PRO A 129 -6.65 -9.75 7.59
CA PRO A 129 -7.56 -10.88 7.79
C PRO A 129 -7.91 -11.55 6.44
N GLY A 130 -7.69 -12.86 6.34
CA GLY A 130 -7.84 -13.63 5.08
C GLY A 130 -6.56 -13.89 4.30
N TYR A 131 -5.39 -13.50 4.84
CA TYR A 131 -4.09 -13.87 4.26
C TYR A 131 -3.90 -15.39 4.28
N THR A 132 -3.94 -16.04 3.11
CA THR A 132 -3.69 -17.47 2.98
C THR A 132 -2.20 -17.76 2.82
N ALA A 133 -1.79 -19.02 3.06
CA ALA A 133 -0.41 -19.46 2.81
C ALA A 133 0.06 -19.17 1.38
N LYS A 134 -0.83 -19.36 0.38
CA LYS A 134 -0.51 -19.03 -1.02
C LYS A 134 -0.26 -17.53 -1.20
N VAL A 135 -1.11 -16.68 -0.64
CA VAL A 135 -0.94 -15.22 -0.75
C VAL A 135 0.34 -14.75 -0.08
N LEU A 136 0.70 -15.36 1.06
CA LEU A 136 1.97 -15.12 1.74
C LEU A 136 3.18 -15.45 0.86
N LEU A 137 3.20 -16.64 0.28
CA LEU A 137 4.29 -17.07 -0.62
C LEU A 137 4.38 -16.18 -1.86
N GLN A 138 3.24 -15.81 -2.46
CA GLN A 138 3.22 -14.88 -3.58
C GLN A 138 3.76 -13.50 -3.22
N ALA A 139 3.47 -13.01 -2.00
CA ALA A 139 4.00 -11.75 -1.51
C ALA A 139 5.51 -11.83 -1.27
N LEU A 140 6.00 -12.96 -0.76
CA LEU A 140 7.42 -13.22 -0.57
C LEU A 140 8.17 -13.26 -1.92
N CYS A 141 7.70 -14.06 -2.88
CA CYS A 141 8.24 -14.09 -4.24
C CYS A 141 8.30 -12.68 -4.87
N ALA A 142 7.23 -11.90 -4.74
CA ALA A 142 7.18 -10.56 -5.30
C ALA A 142 8.22 -9.61 -4.68
N ARG A 143 8.54 -9.75 -3.38
CA ARG A 143 9.57 -8.96 -2.71
C ARG A 143 10.99 -9.40 -3.05
N LEU A 144 11.16 -10.68 -3.38
CA LEU A 144 12.42 -11.24 -3.86
C LEU A 144 12.66 -11.01 -5.36
N GLY A 145 11.69 -10.46 -6.10
CA GLY A 145 11.77 -10.28 -7.55
C GLY A 145 11.57 -11.59 -8.35
N LEU A 146 10.95 -12.60 -7.73
CA LEU A 146 10.73 -13.93 -8.29
C LEU A 146 9.34 -14.06 -8.93
N ARG A 147 9.13 -15.20 -9.60
CA ARG A 147 7.83 -15.57 -10.17
C ARG A 147 6.81 -15.86 -9.06
N LYS A 148 5.61 -15.28 -9.21
CA LYS A 148 4.48 -15.40 -8.25
C LYS A 148 3.35 -16.31 -8.71
N THR A 149 3.56 -17.05 -9.79
CA THR A 149 2.57 -17.96 -10.38
C THR A 149 2.91 -19.40 -10.05
N GLY A 150 1.88 -20.22 -9.89
CA GLY A 150 2.07 -21.63 -9.61
C GLY A 150 1.18 -22.18 -8.51
N ASN A 151 1.39 -23.47 -8.23
CA ASN A 151 0.89 -24.11 -7.03
C ASN A 151 1.78 -23.76 -5.81
N ILE A 152 1.40 -24.20 -4.62
CA ILE A 152 2.13 -23.87 -3.38
C ILE A 152 3.56 -24.44 -3.41
N HIS A 153 3.76 -25.64 -3.94
CA HIS A 153 5.06 -26.30 -4.01
C HIS A 153 6.04 -25.49 -4.87
N GLU A 154 5.61 -25.12 -6.07
CA GLU A 154 6.40 -24.29 -6.99
C GLU A 154 6.80 -22.95 -6.35
N LEU A 155 5.89 -22.30 -5.62
CA LEU A 155 6.18 -21.05 -4.92
C LEU A 155 7.18 -21.22 -3.78
N ILE A 156 7.14 -22.34 -3.05
CA ILE A 156 8.11 -22.66 -2.01
C ILE A 156 9.50 -22.86 -2.61
N GLU A 157 9.62 -23.65 -3.68
CA GLU A 157 10.91 -23.90 -4.34
C GLU A 157 11.54 -22.60 -4.85
N GLU A 158 10.75 -21.75 -5.50
CA GLU A 158 11.21 -20.43 -5.96
C GLU A 158 11.71 -19.58 -4.78
N CYS A 159 10.96 -19.52 -3.67
CA CYS A 159 11.37 -18.77 -2.48
C CYS A 159 12.68 -19.32 -1.89
N VAL A 160 12.81 -20.64 -1.77
CA VAL A 160 14.03 -21.28 -1.23
C VAL A 160 15.23 -20.97 -2.12
N GLN A 161 15.07 -21.05 -3.45
CA GLN A 161 16.15 -20.71 -4.39
C GLN A 161 16.54 -19.23 -4.34
N GLY A 162 15.58 -18.32 -4.18
CA GLY A 162 15.88 -16.89 -4.11
C GLY A 162 16.40 -16.40 -2.76
N LEU A 163 16.37 -17.25 -1.73
CA LEU A 163 16.89 -16.96 -0.38
C LEU A 163 18.23 -17.65 -0.08
N ALA A 164 18.66 -18.58 -0.93
CA ALA A 164 19.97 -19.25 -0.87
C ALA A 164 21.08 -18.39 -1.50
#